data_AF-A0A963H611-F1
#
_entry.id   AF-A0A963H611-F1
#
_cell.length_a   1.000
_cell.length_b   1.000
_cell.length_c   1.000
_cell.angle_alpha   90.00
_cell.angle_beta   90.00
_cell.angle_gamma   90.00
#
_symmetry.space_group_name_H-M   'P 1'
#
loop_
_entity.id
_entity.type
_entity.pdbx_description
1 polymer ?
#
loop_
_entity_poly.entity_id
_entity_poly.type
_entity_poly.pdbx_seq_one_letter_code
_entity_poly.pdbx_strand_id
1 'polypeptide(L)'
;MSSFAFLAAPPRFLFFTGKGGVGKTSLACATAMHLAAPGRQVLLVSTDPASNVGQVFGIEIGNRITPVPAVDGLSAFEIDPQAAARGYRERIVGPVRGVLPEAVVRGIEEQLSGACTTEIAAFDE
;
A
#
# COMPACT_ATOMS: atom_id res chain seq x y z
N MET A 1 -29.47 15.58 -4.16
CA MET A 1 -28.17 15.04 -3.68
C MET A 1 -27.75 13.95 -4.63
N SER A 2 -26.65 14.14 -5.35
CA SER A 2 -26.12 13.12 -6.25
C SER A 2 -25.75 11.89 -5.44
N SER A 3 -26.46 10.78 -5.66
CA SER A 3 -26.12 9.50 -5.03
C SER A 3 -24.77 9.05 -5.59
N PHE A 4 -23.75 8.93 -4.73
CA PHE A 4 -22.48 8.32 -5.08
C PHE A 4 -22.68 6.80 -5.21
N ALA A 5 -23.23 6.37 -6.35
CA ALA A 5 -23.66 4.99 -6.58
C ALA A 5 -22.56 3.94 -6.29
N PHE A 6 -21.29 4.30 -6.48
CA PHE A 6 -20.16 3.42 -6.20
C PHE A 6 -19.95 3.11 -4.70
N LEU A 7 -20.50 3.93 -3.79
CA LEU A 7 -20.41 3.72 -2.33
C LEU A 7 -21.57 2.87 -1.77
N ALA A 8 -22.68 2.72 -2.51
CA ALA A 8 -23.84 1.96 -2.03
C ALA A 8 -23.53 0.46 -1.94
N ALA A 9 -22.88 -0.08 -2.97
CA ALA A 9 -22.48 -1.48 -3.07
C ALA A 9 -21.10 -1.58 -3.75
N PRO A 10 -20.02 -1.14 -3.07
CA PRO A 10 -18.70 -1.21 -3.66
C PRO A 10 -18.27 -2.67 -3.83
N PRO A 11 -17.42 -2.95 -4.83
CA PRO A 11 -16.69 -4.22 -4.89
C PRO A 11 -15.81 -4.40 -3.64
N ARG A 12 -15.27 -5.62 -3.46
CA ARG A 12 -14.38 -5.93 -2.33
C ARG A 12 -13.11 -5.06 -2.30
N PHE A 13 -12.63 -4.62 -3.45
CA PHE A 13 -11.43 -3.80 -3.59
C PHE A 13 -11.76 -2.51 -4.33
N LEU A 14 -11.37 -1.38 -3.74
CA LEU A 14 -11.48 -0.05 -4.33
C LEU A 14 -10.09 0.55 -4.47
N PHE A 15 -9.73 0.93 -5.69
CA PHE A 15 -8.44 1.54 -5.99
C PHE A 15 -8.63 3.02 -6.32
N PHE A 16 -7.86 3.87 -5.65
CA PHE A 16 -7.79 5.31 -5.93
C PHE A 16 -6.51 5.60 -6.70
N THR A 17 -6.64 5.92 -7.99
CA THR A 17 -5.52 6.20 -8.89
C THR A 17 -5.57 7.65 -9.40
N GLY A 18 -4.42 8.18 -9.81
CA GLY A 18 -4.28 9.55 -10.29
C GLY A 18 -2.94 10.19 -9.90
N LYS A 19 -2.63 11.33 -10.51
CA LYS A 19 -1.38 12.07 -10.28
C LYS A 19 -1.21 12.52 -8.82
N GLY A 20 0.00 12.91 -8.44
CA GLY A 20 0.26 13.53 -7.14
C GLY A 20 -0.62 14.77 -6.93
N GLY A 21 -1.15 14.96 -5.72
CA GLY A 21 -1.93 16.16 -5.35
C GLY A 21 -3.41 16.19 -5.78
N VAL A 22 -3.92 15.19 -6.51
CA VAL A 22 -5.35 15.16 -6.93
C VAL A 22 -6.35 14.79 -5.81
N GLY A 23 -5.88 14.59 -4.58
CA GLY A 23 -6.73 14.28 -3.41
C GLY A 23 -7.01 12.80 -3.16
N LYS A 24 -6.19 11.88 -3.69
CA LYS A 24 -6.38 10.42 -3.51
C LYS A 24 -6.51 10.01 -2.05
N THR A 25 -5.56 10.40 -1.21
CA THR A 25 -5.58 10.06 0.23
C THR A 25 -6.85 10.57 0.89
N SER A 26 -7.20 11.84 0.65
CA SER A 26 -8.40 12.46 1.23
C SER A 26 -9.66 11.69 0.84
N LEU A 27 -9.79 11.32 -0.44
CA LEU A 27 -10.95 10.58 -0.93
C LEU A 27 -10.97 9.13 -0.41
N ALA A 28 -9.81 8.48 -0.31
CA ALA A 28 -9.68 7.13 0.23
C ALA A 28 -10.06 7.08 1.72
N CYS A 29 -9.53 8.01 2.54
CA CYS A 29 -9.89 8.12 3.95
C CYS A 29 -11.38 8.40 4.14
N ALA A 30 -11.94 9.40 3.45
CA ALA A 30 -13.36 9.73 3.53
C ALA A 30 -14.26 8.56 3.10
N THR A 31 -13.88 7.85 2.04
CA THR A 31 -14.58 6.65 1.58
C THR A 31 -14.51 5.53 2.62
N ALA A 32 -13.34 5.26 3.18
CA ALA A 32 -13.16 4.21 4.17
C ALA A 32 -14.00 4.47 5.43
N MET A 33 -14.04 5.73 5.91
CA MET A 33 -14.91 6.15 7.00
C MET A 33 -16.39 5.95 6.68
N HIS A 34 -16.82 6.37 5.49
CA HIS A 34 -18.22 6.22 5.05
C HIS A 34 -18.64 4.75 4.97
N LEU A 35 -17.76 3.88 4.47
CA LEU A 35 -18.02 2.45 4.34
C LEU A 35 -18.00 1.72 5.69
N ALA A 36 -17.18 2.17 6.65
CA ALA A 36 -17.13 1.60 7.99
C ALA A 36 -18.34 1.98 8.84
N ALA A 37 -18.88 3.20 8.67
CA ALA A 37 -20.03 3.73 9.41
C ALA A 37 -21.25 2.78 9.58
N PRO A 38 -21.70 2.04 8.53
CA PRO A 38 -22.77 1.05 8.67
C PRO A 38 -22.34 -0.28 9.34
N GLY A 39 -21.21 -0.32 10.05
CA GLY A 39 -20.69 -1.49 10.77
C GLY A 39 -19.86 -2.46 9.92
N ARG A 40 -19.40 -2.04 8.74
CA ARG A 40 -18.54 -2.89 7.90
C ARG A 40 -17.10 -2.88 8.41
N GLN A 41 -16.40 -3.99 8.22
CA GLN A 41 -14.96 -4.06 8.43
C GLN A 41 -14.25 -3.56 7.16
N VAL A 42 -13.47 -2.49 7.31
CA VAL A 42 -12.77 -1.82 6.20
C VAL A 42 -11.29 -1.75 6.52
N LEU A 43 -10.46 -2.12 5.55
CA LEU A 43 -9.01 -1.93 5.61
C LEU A 43 -8.62 -0.85 4.60
N LEU A 44 -8.06 0.24 5.10
CA LEU A 44 -7.44 1.28 4.28
C LEU A 44 -5.95 0.96 4.09
N VAL A 45 -5.56 0.73 2.84
CA VAL A 45 -4.15 0.45 2.49
C VAL A 45 -3.56 1.66 1.77
N SER A 46 -2.41 2.15 2.24
CA SER A 46 -1.60 3.13 1.51
C SER A 46 -0.39 2.44 0.88
N THR A 47 -0.22 2.66 -0.42
CA THR A 47 0.95 2.23 -1.19
C THR A 47 1.88 3.41 -1.51
N ASP A 48 1.60 4.60 -0.96
CA ASP A 48 2.37 5.81 -1.21
C ASP A 48 3.65 5.79 -0.35
N PRO A 49 4.86 5.88 -0.95
CA PRO A 49 6.12 5.95 -0.20
C PRO A 49 6.19 7.13 0.78
N ALA A 50 5.43 8.19 0.52
CA ALA A 50 5.32 9.37 1.38
C ALA A 50 3.91 9.44 2.03
N SER A 51 3.38 8.29 2.43
CA SER A 51 2.05 8.17 3.01
C SER A 51 1.80 9.20 4.11
N ASN A 52 0.60 9.78 4.09
CA ASN A 52 0.11 10.72 5.08
C ASN A 52 -1.18 10.23 5.77
N VAL A 53 -1.51 8.93 5.64
CA VAL A 53 -2.73 8.35 6.24
C VAL A 53 -2.66 8.44 7.77
N GLY A 54 -1.51 8.12 8.37
CA GLY A 54 -1.29 8.32 9.81
C GLY A 54 -1.56 9.76 10.27
N GLN A 55 -1.14 10.76 9.48
CA GLN A 55 -1.38 12.16 9.79
C GLN A 55 -2.87 12.53 9.71
N VAL A 56 -3.61 11.98 8.76
CA VAL A 56 -5.07 12.22 8.62
C VAL A 56 -5.83 11.75 9.87
N PHE A 57 -5.42 10.62 10.45
CA PHE A 57 -6.08 10.04 11.62
C PHE A 57 -5.42 10.40 12.96
N GLY A 58 -4.28 11.10 12.94
CA GLY A 58 -3.53 11.45 14.14
C GLY A 58 -2.94 10.24 14.87
N ILE A 59 -2.61 9.18 14.15
CA ILE A 59 -2.04 7.93 14.70
C ILE A 59 -0.84 7.48 13.86
N GLU A 60 0.05 6.71 14.47
CA GLU A 60 1.14 6.05 13.73
C GLU A 60 0.60 4.80 13.03
N ILE A 61 0.85 4.69 11.72
CA ILE A 61 0.50 3.54 10.90
C ILE A 61 1.78 3.09 10.20
N GLY A 62 1.97 1.79 10.07
CA GLY A 62 3.11 1.20 9.38
C GLY A 62 2.72 -0.13 8.75
N ASN A 63 3.71 -1.02 8.63
CA ASN A 63 3.56 -2.34 8.01
C ASN A 63 2.83 -3.38 8.87
N ARG A 64 1.89 -2.94 9.71
CA ARG A 64 1.00 -3.81 10.48
C ARG A 64 -0.41 -3.23 10.39
N ILE A 65 -1.40 -4.12 10.33
CA ILE A 65 -2.79 -3.70 10.36
C ILE A 65 -3.05 -3.04 11.71
N THR A 66 -3.30 -1.73 11.68
CA THR A 66 -3.50 -0.89 12.86
C THR A 66 -4.95 -0.41 12.88
N PRO A 67 -5.73 -0.70 13.94
CA PRO A 67 -7.08 -0.16 14.10
C PRO A 67 -7.05 1.37 14.14
N VAL A 68 -8.05 2.03 13.54
CA VAL A 68 -8.22 3.48 13.60
C VAL A 68 -9.20 3.80 14.74
N PRO A 69 -8.75 4.27 15.92
CA PRO A 69 -9.61 4.35 17.11
C PRO A 69 -10.78 5.33 16.97
N ALA A 70 -10.66 6.32 16.07
CA ALA A 70 -11.71 7.31 15.84
C ALA A 70 -12.89 6.76 15.01
N VAL A 71 -12.77 5.56 14.42
CA VAL A 71 -13.75 5.02 13.47
C VAL A 71 -13.88 3.51 13.66
N ASP A 72 -14.98 3.08 14.28
CA ASP A 72 -15.26 1.66 14.50
C ASP A 72 -15.29 0.86 13.19
N GLY A 73 -14.64 -0.29 13.19
CA GLY A 73 -14.54 -1.17 12.02
C GLY A 73 -13.55 -0.73 10.95
N LEU A 74 -12.83 0.38 11.14
CA LEU A 74 -11.75 0.82 10.26
C LEU A 74 -10.38 0.40 10.81
N SER A 75 -9.59 -0.22 9.97
CA SER A 75 -8.15 -0.41 10.18
C SER A 75 -7.37 0.18 9.02
N ALA A 76 -6.09 0.48 9.25
CA ALA A 76 -5.20 1.02 8.24
C ALA A 76 -3.87 0.24 8.20
N PHE A 77 -3.23 0.26 7.04
CA PHE A 77 -1.96 -0.39 6.77
C PHE A 77 -1.17 0.46 5.77
N GLU A 78 0.10 0.68 6.05
CA GLU A 78 1.02 1.38 5.16
C GLU A 78 2.11 0.42 4.70
N ILE A 79 2.22 0.24 3.40
CA ILE A 79 3.27 -0.57 2.80
C ILE A 79 4.59 0.19 2.94
N ASP A 80 5.63 -0.47 3.45
CA ASP A 80 6.99 0.03 3.34
C ASP A 80 7.53 -0.39 1.96
N PRO A 81 7.57 0.51 0.96
CA PRO A 81 7.98 0.16 -0.38
C PRO A 81 9.45 -0.29 -0.42
N GLN A 82 10.30 0.18 0.50
CA GLN A 82 11.68 -0.27 0.56
C GLN A 82 11.78 -1.68 1.15
N ALA A 83 10.98 -2.00 2.18
CA ALA A 83 10.91 -3.37 2.70
C ALA A 83 10.38 -4.33 1.64
N ALA A 84 9.32 -3.94 0.94
CA ALA A 84 8.75 -4.72 -0.16
C ALA A 84 9.81 -4.95 -1.26
N ALA A 85 10.50 -3.89 -1.71
CA ALA A 85 11.57 -4.00 -2.72
C ALA A 85 12.71 -4.92 -2.28
N ARG A 86 13.14 -4.82 -1.01
CA ARG A 86 14.16 -5.72 -0.44
C ARG A 86 13.70 -7.18 -0.44
N GLY A 87 12.47 -7.44 0.00
CA GLY A 87 11.89 -8.79 0.01
C GLY A 87 11.75 -9.39 -1.39
N TYR A 88 11.28 -8.58 -2.34
CA TYR A 88 11.19 -8.96 -3.76
C TYR A 88 12.56 -9.29 -4.35
N ARG A 89 13.58 -8.46 -4.09
CA ARG A 89 14.95 -8.71 -4.53
C ARG A 89 15.52 -10.01 -3.94
N GLU A 90 15.31 -10.25 -2.65
CA GLU A 90 15.79 -11.46 -1.98
C GLU A 90 15.15 -12.73 -2.56
N ARG A 91 13.85 -12.69 -2.88
CA ARG A 91 13.15 -13.81 -3.53
C ARG A 91 13.74 -14.19 -4.89
N ILE A 92 14.28 -13.22 -5.63
CA ILE A 92 14.87 -13.45 -6.96
C ILE A 92 16.35 -13.83 -6.85
N VAL A 93 17.10 -13.15 -5.99
CA VAL A 93 18.55 -13.28 -5.91
C VAL A 93 18.99 -14.41 -4.97
N GLY A 94 18.25 -14.65 -3.90
CA GLY A 94 18.56 -15.68 -2.89
C GLY A 94 18.79 -17.07 -3.51
N PRO A 95 17.91 -17.59 -4.39
CA PRO A 95 18.07 -18.91 -5.01
C PRO A 95 19.30 -19.07 -5.91
N VAL A 96 19.81 -17.98 -6.48
CA VAL A 96 20.97 -18.01 -7.41
C VAL A 96 22.29 -17.67 -6.75
N ARG A 97 22.25 -17.18 -5.49
CA ARG A 97 23.45 -16.82 -4.73
C ARG A 97 24.25 -18.10 -4.41
N GLY A 98 25.53 -18.10 -4.81
CA GLY A 98 26.40 -19.28 -4.68
C GLY A 98 26.21 -20.35 -5.76
N VAL A 99 25.23 -20.19 -6.66
CA VAL A 99 25.03 -21.06 -7.85
C VAL A 99 25.58 -20.40 -9.10
N LEU A 100 25.35 -19.10 -9.26
CA LEU A 100 25.85 -18.31 -10.39
C LEU A 100 27.14 -17.53 -10.01
N PRO A 101 27.97 -17.14 -11.00
CA PRO A 101 29.12 -16.26 -10.75
C PRO A 101 28.71 -14.94 -10.10
N GLU A 102 29.53 -14.42 -9.18
CA GLU A 102 29.22 -13.20 -8.42
C GLU A 102 28.92 -11.99 -9.32
N ALA A 103 29.61 -11.86 -10.45
CA ALA A 103 29.37 -10.79 -11.41
C ALA A 103 27.96 -10.83 -12.02
N VAL A 104 27.42 -12.04 -12.25
CA VAL A 104 26.05 -12.23 -12.77
C VAL A 104 25.04 -11.89 -11.69
N VAL A 105 25.26 -12.36 -10.45
CA VAL A 105 24.40 -12.04 -9.30
C VAL A 105 24.35 -10.53 -9.07
N ARG A 106 25.49 -9.84 -9.11
CA ARG A 106 25.56 -8.38 -8.96
C ARG A 106 24.80 -7.64 -10.07
N GLY A 107 24.89 -8.11 -11.31
CA GLY A 107 24.14 -7.54 -12.43
C GLY A 107 22.62 -7.65 -12.24
N ILE A 108 22.14 -8.79 -11.72
CA ILE A 108 20.72 -8.98 -11.38
C ILE A 108 20.31 -8.04 -10.23
N GLU A 109 21.12 -7.92 -9.18
CA GLU A 109 20.86 -7.00 -8.08
C GLU A 109 20.78 -5.54 -8.54
N GLU A 110 21.66 -5.10 -9.45
CA GLU A 110 21.62 -3.77 -10.04
C GLU A 110 20.34 -3.53 -10.84
N GLN A 111 19.94 -4.47 -11.70
CA GLN A 111 18.70 -4.36 -12.48
C GLN A 111 17.45 -4.24 -11.59
N LEU A 112 17.47 -4.90 -10.43
CA LEU A 112 16.36 -4.86 -9.48
C LEU A 112 16.36 -3.64 -8.55
N SER A 113 17.38 -2.77 -8.61
CA SER A 113 17.50 -1.60 -7.72
C SER A 113 16.72 -0.35 -8.17
N GLY A 114 16.08 -0.41 -9.35
CA GLY A 114 15.34 0.72 -9.92
C GLY A 114 13.99 1.01 -9.27
N ALA A 115 13.48 2.23 -9.47
CA ALA A 115 12.19 2.69 -8.94
C ALA A 115 11.01 1.81 -9.40
N CYS A 116 11.06 1.27 -10.62
CA CYS A 116 10.03 0.35 -11.14
C CYS A 116 9.92 -0.93 -10.30
N THR A 117 11.03 -1.46 -9.77
CA THR A 117 11.02 -2.65 -8.91
C THR A 117 10.36 -2.36 -7.58
N THR A 118 10.61 -1.17 -7.02
CA THR A 118 9.99 -0.71 -5.78
C THR A 118 8.48 -0.59 -5.90
N GLU A 119 8.00 -0.04 -7.01
CA GLU A 119 6.57 0.06 -7.29
C GLU A 119 5.93 -1.32 -7.43
N ILE A 120 6.50 -2.22 -8.23
CA ILE A 120 5.99 -3.59 -8.41
C ILE A 120 5.96 -4.34 -7.07
N ALA A 121 7.03 -4.24 -6.29
CA ALA A 121 7.14 -4.92 -5.01
C ALA A 121 6.09 -4.43 -4.01
N ALA A 122 5.80 -3.13 -3.98
CA ALA A 122 4.77 -2.58 -3.11
C ALA A 122 3.35 -3.08 -3.46
N PHE A 123 3.10 -3.54 -4.69
CA PHE A 123 1.82 -4.16 -5.07
C PHE A 123 1.78 -5.69 -4.87
N ASP A 124 2.92 -6.36 -4.62
CA ASP A 124 3.01 -7.82 -4.39
C ASP A 124 2.85 -8.21 -2.90
N GLU A 125 2.72 -7.23 -2.00
CA GLU A 125 2.36 -7.43 -0.57
C GLU A 125 0.84 -7.51 -0.34
#